data_AF-A0A7W1LZS8-F1
#
_entry.id   AF-A0A7W1LZS8-F1
#
_cell.length_a   1.000
_cell.length_b   1.000
_cell.length_c   1.000
_cell.angle_alpha   90.00
_cell.angle_beta   90.00
_cell.angle_gamma   90.00
#
_symmetry.space_group_name_H-M   'P 1'
#
loop_
_entity.id
_entity.type
_entity.pdbx_description
1 polymer ?
#
loop_
_entity_poly.entity_id
_entity_poly.type
_entity_poly.pdbx_seq_one_letter_code
_entity_poly.pdbx_strand_id
1 'polypeptide(L)'
;MAQIVPAKTMPVQTPEARYRAFDSKGRAVKLEEIIAALDKADVLFIGETHNDATAHLLEAELLRRVDERFAQDSSKRNRTIALSLEMFERDVQTVVDEYLAGLVSERHFLLSSRPWRNYETDYRPLVEYARTHRLSVIAANAPARYVSRVSANGPDSLGALSTTAKAWLPPLPFQRASDAYAAKFNRFMGGGMTSAPATPQPAPNPHA
;
A
#
# COMPACT_ATOMS: atom_id res chain seq x y z
N MET A 1 -42.78 -18.14 -30.15
CA MET A 1 -41.90 -17.00 -30.49
C MET A 1 -41.46 -16.34 -29.19
N ALA A 2 -40.21 -16.53 -28.78
CA ALA A 2 -39.67 -15.90 -27.57
C ALA A 2 -38.90 -14.64 -27.98
N GLN A 3 -39.38 -13.47 -27.53
CA GLN A 3 -38.69 -12.20 -27.72
C GLN A 3 -37.53 -12.12 -26.73
N ILE A 4 -36.31 -11.96 -27.26
CA ILE A 4 -35.14 -11.55 -26.51
C ILE A 4 -35.29 -10.05 -26.26
N VAL A 5 -35.49 -9.66 -24.99
CA VAL A 5 -35.42 -8.26 -24.58
C VAL A 5 -33.93 -7.89 -24.48
N PRO A 6 -33.44 -6.85 -25.18
CA PRO A 6 -32.05 -6.45 -25.08
C PRO A 6 -31.77 -5.90 -23.67
N ALA A 7 -30.71 -6.41 -23.04
CA ALA A 7 -30.23 -5.89 -21.78
C ALA A 7 -29.91 -4.39 -21.94
N LYS A 8 -30.50 -3.57 -21.07
CA LYS A 8 -30.25 -2.14 -20.98
C LYS A 8 -28.77 -1.95 -20.64
N THR A 9 -27.96 -1.53 -21.61
CA THR A 9 -26.57 -1.15 -21.39
C THR A 9 -26.54 0.04 -20.44
N MET A 10 -26.11 -0.19 -19.20
CA MET A 10 -25.77 0.89 -18.30
C MET A 10 -24.52 1.59 -18.85
N PRO A 11 -24.47 2.92 -18.92
CA PRO A 11 -23.26 3.61 -19.32
C PRO A 11 -22.18 3.25 -18.30
N VAL A 12 -21.06 2.72 -18.80
CA VAL A 12 -19.84 2.53 -18.01
C VAL A 12 -19.45 3.93 -17.50
N GLN A 13 -19.71 4.20 -16.22
CA GLN A 13 -19.22 5.42 -15.59
C GLN A 13 -17.70 5.29 -15.54
N THR A 14 -17.02 6.10 -16.34
CA THR A 14 -15.56 6.12 -16.40
C THR A 14 -14.99 6.66 -15.08
N PRO A 15 -13.89 6.08 -14.55
CA PRO A 15 -13.30 6.47 -13.26
C PRO A 15 -13.06 7.98 -13.11
N GLU A 16 -12.78 8.68 -14.21
CA GLU A 16 -12.54 10.12 -14.30
C GLU A 16 -13.71 10.98 -13.79
N ALA A 17 -14.93 10.44 -13.75
CA ALA A 17 -16.07 11.13 -13.17
C ALA A 17 -16.09 11.13 -11.63
N ARG A 18 -15.21 10.34 -10.99
CA ARG A 18 -15.23 10.08 -9.53
C ARG A 18 -14.09 10.74 -8.76
N TYR A 19 -13.06 11.24 -9.43
CA TYR A 19 -11.92 11.88 -8.76
C TYR A 19 -11.51 13.18 -9.43
N ARG A 20 -10.74 13.99 -8.69
CA ARG A 20 -10.04 15.16 -9.22
C ARG A 20 -8.60 15.12 -8.72
N ALA A 21 -7.65 15.28 -9.63
CA ALA A 21 -6.24 15.32 -9.29
C ALA A 21 -5.72 16.76 -9.34
N PHE A 22 -4.80 17.08 -8.44
CA PHE A 22 -4.15 18.38 -8.35
C PHE A 22 -2.64 18.20 -8.18
N ASP A 23 -1.86 19.11 -8.77
CA ASP A 23 -0.42 19.17 -8.50
C ASP A 23 -0.11 19.84 -7.15
N SER A 24 1.17 19.92 -6.80
CA SER A 24 1.62 20.53 -5.54
C SER A 24 1.33 22.03 -5.41
N LYS A 25 0.91 22.68 -6.50
CA LYS A 25 0.49 24.10 -6.53
C LYS A 25 -1.03 24.24 -6.51
N GLY A 26 -1.77 23.14 -6.41
CA GLY A 26 -3.24 23.13 -6.42
C GLY A 26 -3.85 23.32 -7.81
N ARG A 27 -3.07 23.20 -8.89
CA ARG A 27 -3.60 23.24 -10.25
C ARG A 27 -4.20 21.88 -10.59
N ALA A 28 -5.41 21.87 -11.16
CA ALA A 28 -6.04 20.65 -11.64
C ALA A 28 -5.18 20.01 -12.75
N VAL A 29 -4.94 18.70 -12.63
CA VAL A 29 -4.20 17.91 -13.62
C VAL A 29 -5.00 16.69 -14.02
N LYS A 30 -4.75 16.20 -15.23
CA LYS A 30 -5.30 14.91 -15.68
C LYS A 30 -4.40 13.75 -15.26
N LEU A 31 -4.95 12.54 -15.24
CA LEU A 31 -4.18 11.34 -14.94
C LEU A 31 -3.04 11.13 -15.94
N GLU A 32 -3.24 11.51 -17.21
CA GLU A 32 -2.22 11.45 -18.26
C GLU A 32 -1.00 12.33 -17.94
N GLU A 33 -1.20 13.48 -17.29
CA GLU A 33 -0.09 14.35 -16.87
C GLU A 33 0.74 13.68 -15.77
N ILE A 34 0.07 12.98 -14.83
CA ILE A 34 0.72 12.21 -13.77
C ILE A 34 1.54 11.07 -14.39
N ILE A 35 0.93 10.31 -15.29
CA ILE A 35 1.58 9.19 -15.97
C ILE A 35 2.78 9.68 -16.81
N ALA A 36 2.65 10.81 -17.52
CA ALA A 36 3.75 11.38 -18.29
C ALA A 36 4.93 11.82 -17.40
N ALA A 37 4.66 12.30 -16.18
CA ALA A 37 5.71 12.65 -15.23
C ALA A 37 6.56 11.44 -14.79
N LEU A 38 6.00 10.22 -14.84
CA LEU A 38 6.73 8.97 -14.53
C LEU A 38 7.84 8.65 -15.52
N ASP A 39 7.86 9.27 -16.70
CA ASP A 39 8.97 9.14 -17.65
C ASP A 39 10.31 9.58 -17.03
N LYS A 40 10.28 10.42 -15.99
CA LYS A 40 11.45 10.96 -15.29
C LYS A 40 11.61 10.48 -13.85
N ALA A 41 10.79 9.53 -13.41
CA ALA A 41 10.81 8.98 -12.06
C ALA A 41 11.00 7.47 -12.11
N ASP A 42 11.68 6.91 -11.11
CA ASP A 42 11.87 5.46 -10.97
C ASP A 42 10.91 4.84 -9.97
N VAL A 43 10.34 5.66 -9.06
CA VAL A 43 9.42 5.22 -8.01
C VAL A 43 8.25 6.19 -7.93
N LEU A 44 7.04 5.63 -7.91
CA LEU A 44 5.80 6.33 -7.60
C LEU A 44 5.29 5.85 -6.24
N PHE A 45 5.12 6.78 -5.30
CA PHE A 45 4.45 6.51 -4.04
C PHE A 45 2.99 6.94 -4.14
N ILE A 46 2.07 6.03 -3.82
CA ILE A 46 0.64 6.33 -3.69
C ILE A 46 0.31 6.23 -2.21
N GLY A 47 -0.12 7.35 -1.62
CA GLY A 47 -0.66 7.38 -0.28
C GLY A 47 -2.18 7.31 -0.36
N GLU A 48 -2.77 6.42 0.42
CA GLU A 48 -4.21 6.16 0.41
C GLU A 48 -4.82 6.21 1.82
N THR A 49 -6.15 6.24 1.87
CA THR A 49 -6.90 5.88 3.07
C THR A 49 -7.47 4.48 2.83
N HIS A 50 -7.11 3.51 3.68
CA HIS A 50 -7.32 2.07 3.45
C HIS A 50 -8.78 1.58 3.28
N ASN A 51 -9.77 2.47 3.37
CA ASN A 51 -11.19 2.15 3.19
C ASN A 51 -11.85 3.09 2.16
N ASP A 52 -11.06 3.69 1.26
CA ASP A 52 -11.56 4.57 0.20
C ASP A 52 -11.63 3.81 -1.13
N ALA A 53 -12.83 3.34 -1.46
CA ALA A 53 -13.08 2.62 -2.71
C ALA A 53 -12.72 3.44 -3.96
N THR A 54 -12.78 4.78 -3.91
CA THR A 54 -12.39 5.61 -5.06
C THR A 54 -10.87 5.63 -5.23
N ALA A 55 -10.13 5.66 -4.12
CA ALA A 55 -8.67 5.57 -4.14
C ALA A 55 -8.20 4.22 -4.73
N HIS A 56 -8.74 3.10 -4.24
CA HIS A 56 -8.36 1.77 -4.74
C HIS A 56 -8.71 1.57 -6.22
N LEU A 57 -9.84 2.12 -6.69
CA LEU A 57 -10.17 2.12 -8.12
C LEU A 57 -9.16 2.94 -8.95
N LEU A 58 -8.73 4.10 -8.43
CA LEU A 58 -7.74 4.95 -9.08
C LEU A 58 -6.37 4.27 -9.13
N GLU A 59 -5.98 3.55 -8.08
CA GLU A 59 -4.72 2.79 -8.03
C GLU A 59 -4.67 1.70 -9.09
N ALA A 60 -5.74 0.90 -9.20
CA ALA A 60 -5.85 -0.14 -10.22
C ALA A 60 -5.78 0.45 -11.64
N GLU A 61 -6.47 1.57 -11.86
CA GLU A 61 -6.45 2.26 -13.15
C GLU A 61 -5.08 2.86 -13.46
N LEU A 62 -4.40 3.41 -12.45
CA LEU A 62 -3.06 3.96 -12.60
C LEU A 62 -2.05 2.86 -12.94
N LEU A 63 -2.04 1.75 -12.20
CA LEU A 63 -1.18 0.60 -12.49
C LEU A 63 -1.35 0.14 -13.95
N ARG A 64 -2.62 -0.04 -14.38
CA ARG A 64 -2.95 -0.46 -15.74
C ARG A 64 -2.43 0.52 -16.79
N ARG A 65 -2.70 1.82 -16.64
CA ARG A 65 -2.29 2.82 -17.64
C ARG A 65 -0.77 3.01 -17.70
N VAL A 66 -0.08 2.90 -16.57
CA VAL A 66 1.39 3.00 -16.54
C VAL A 66 2.01 1.79 -17.24
N ASP A 67 1.49 0.58 -16.99
CA ASP A 67 1.94 -0.65 -17.66
C ASP A 67 1.72 -0.58 -19.16
N GLU A 68 0.50 -0.25 -19.60
CA GLU A 68 0.17 -0.10 -21.01
C GLU A 68 1.06 0.94 -21.71
N ARG A 69 1.32 2.08 -21.06
CA ARG A 69 2.18 3.13 -21.63
C ARG A 69 3.61 2.63 -21.83
N PHE A 70 4.20 1.98 -20.81
CA PHE A 70 5.59 1.52 -20.90
C PHE A 70 5.74 0.29 -21.81
N ALA A 71 4.71 -0.54 -21.93
CA ALA A 71 4.67 -1.63 -22.90
C ALA A 71 4.60 -1.12 -24.36
N GLN A 72 3.88 -0.04 -24.63
CA GLN A 72 3.71 0.53 -25.98
C GLN A 72 4.89 1.38 -26.44
N ASP A 73 5.63 1.99 -25.52
CA ASP A 73 6.76 2.86 -25.86
C ASP A 73 7.97 2.02 -26.27
N SER A 74 8.14 1.85 -27.58
CA SER A 74 9.22 1.06 -28.17
C SER A 74 10.63 1.56 -27.82
N SER A 75 10.78 2.81 -27.35
CA SER A 75 12.03 3.38 -26.81
C SER A 75 12.27 3.03 -25.34
N LYS A 76 11.22 2.61 -24.63
CA LYS A 76 11.22 2.22 -23.21
C LYS A 76 10.93 0.74 -23.00
N ARG A 77 11.10 -0.10 -24.03
CA ARG A 77 10.88 -1.57 -24.02
C ARG A 77 11.58 -2.36 -22.90
N ASN A 78 12.45 -1.72 -22.10
CA ASN A 78 13.12 -2.31 -20.95
C ASN A 78 12.61 -1.79 -19.59
N ARG A 79 11.63 -0.88 -19.54
CA ARG A 79 11.02 -0.45 -18.28
C ARG A 79 9.91 -1.42 -17.90
N THR A 80 10.27 -2.40 -17.07
CA THR A 80 9.31 -3.26 -16.37
C THR A 80 8.79 -2.57 -15.12
N ILE A 81 7.53 -2.84 -14.79
CA ILE A 81 6.89 -2.31 -13.58
C ILE A 81 6.88 -3.40 -12.51
N ALA A 82 7.14 -2.99 -11.27
CA ALA A 82 6.88 -3.79 -10.09
C ALA A 82 5.85 -3.06 -9.21
N LEU A 83 4.88 -3.81 -8.70
CA LEU A 83 3.87 -3.34 -7.77
C LEU A 83 4.34 -3.62 -6.34
N SER A 84 4.48 -2.59 -5.52
CA SER A 84 4.87 -2.74 -4.11
C SER A 84 3.66 -2.54 -3.21
N LEU A 85 3.34 -3.50 -2.34
CA LEU A 85 2.13 -3.49 -1.51
C LEU A 85 2.46 -3.59 -0.02
N GLU A 86 1.96 -2.64 0.78
CA GLU A 86 2.08 -2.62 2.25
C GLU A 86 1.27 -3.74 2.92
N MET A 87 0.26 -4.25 2.25
CA MET A 87 -0.67 -5.25 2.77
C MET A 87 -0.04 -6.64 2.93
N PHE A 88 1.18 -6.83 2.39
CA PHE A 88 1.93 -8.07 2.48
C PHE A 88 3.27 -7.85 3.19
N GLU A 89 3.56 -8.73 4.15
CA GLU A 89 4.82 -8.72 4.89
C GLU A 89 5.95 -9.38 4.08
N ARG A 90 7.17 -8.86 4.19
CA ARG A 90 8.32 -9.29 3.39
C ARG A 90 8.66 -10.78 3.53
N ASP A 91 8.32 -11.38 4.67
CA ASP A 91 8.57 -12.80 4.94
C ASP A 91 7.63 -13.75 4.19
N VAL A 92 6.55 -13.25 3.58
CA VAL A 92 5.65 -14.03 2.71
C VAL A 92 5.90 -13.85 1.23
N GLN A 93 7.01 -13.21 0.83
CA GLN A 93 7.34 -12.95 -0.58
C GLN A 93 7.27 -14.24 -1.43
N THR A 94 7.79 -15.37 -0.93
CA THR A 94 7.74 -16.65 -1.66
C THR A 94 6.30 -17.09 -1.97
N VAL A 95 5.36 -16.89 -1.03
CA VAL A 95 3.94 -17.23 -1.23
C VAL A 95 3.31 -16.31 -2.29
N VAL A 96 3.67 -15.02 -2.29
CA VAL A 96 3.24 -14.06 -3.32
C VAL A 96 3.75 -14.51 -4.69
N ASP A 97 5.04 -14.85 -4.80
CA ASP A 97 5.66 -15.26 -6.06
C ASP A 97 5.04 -16.56 -6.61
N GLU A 98 4.79 -17.55 -5.74
CA GLU A 98 4.10 -18.79 -6.11
C GLU A 98 2.69 -18.56 -6.64
N TYR A 99 1.96 -17.61 -6.04
CA TYR A 99 0.61 -17.25 -6.51
C TYR A 99 0.64 -16.57 -7.88
N LEU A 100 1.55 -15.62 -8.07
CA LEU A 100 1.74 -14.94 -9.35
C LEU A 100 2.16 -15.93 -10.46
N ALA A 101 2.96 -16.94 -10.11
CA ALA A 101 3.37 -18.02 -11.02
C ALA A 101 2.27 -19.08 -11.27
N GLY A 102 1.13 -19.00 -10.57
CA GLY A 102 0.03 -19.95 -10.69
C GLY A 102 0.32 -21.33 -10.09
N LEU A 103 1.31 -21.43 -9.19
CA LEU A 103 1.70 -22.67 -8.52
C LEU A 103 0.77 -23.02 -7.35
N VAL A 104 0.15 -22.01 -6.75
CA VAL A 104 -0.84 -22.16 -5.67
C VAL A 104 -2.17 -21.50 -6.04
N SER A 105 -3.26 -22.04 -5.50
CA SER A 105 -4.58 -21.43 -5.65
C SER A 105 -4.70 -20.14 -4.85
N GLU A 106 -5.62 -19.25 -5.24
CA GLU A 106 -5.92 -18.02 -4.49
C GLU A 106 -6.28 -18.33 -3.03
N ARG A 107 -7.03 -19.40 -2.79
CA ARG A 107 -7.34 -19.85 -1.42
C ARG A 107 -6.08 -20.13 -0.59
N HIS A 108 -5.09 -20.83 -1.15
CA HIS A 108 -3.85 -21.15 -0.44
C HIS A 108 -2.95 -19.92 -0.29
N PHE A 109 -2.94 -19.04 -1.29
CA PHE A 109 -2.31 -17.75 -1.21
C PHE A 109 -2.83 -16.95 0.00
N LEU A 110 -4.15 -16.70 0.09
CA LEU A 110 -4.75 -15.91 1.17
C LEU A 110 -4.48 -16.49 2.57
N LEU A 111 -4.54 -17.82 2.70
CA LEU A 111 -4.25 -18.50 3.96
C LEU A 111 -2.78 -18.32 4.40
N SER A 112 -1.86 -18.18 3.45
CA SER A 112 -0.43 -18.22 3.70
C SER A 112 0.23 -16.83 3.69
N SER A 113 -0.36 -15.85 2.99
CA SER A 113 0.17 -14.48 2.83
C SER A 113 -0.38 -13.47 3.82
N ARG A 114 -1.41 -13.84 4.60
CA ARG A 114 -2.02 -13.01 5.66
C ARG A 114 -2.39 -11.58 5.20
N PRO A 115 -3.10 -11.41 4.07
CA PRO A 115 -3.48 -10.08 3.62
C PRO A 115 -4.48 -9.44 4.58
N TRP A 116 -4.71 -8.14 4.41
CA TRP A 116 -5.74 -7.44 5.16
C TRP A 116 -7.15 -7.93 4.80
N ARG A 117 -8.11 -7.68 5.70
CA ARG A 117 -9.48 -8.21 5.61
C ARG A 117 -10.23 -7.73 4.35
N ASN A 118 -9.88 -6.57 3.84
CA ASN A 118 -10.46 -5.95 2.65
C ASN A 118 -9.75 -6.33 1.34
N TYR A 119 -8.86 -7.33 1.36
CA TYR A 119 -8.14 -7.78 0.15
C TYR A 119 -9.06 -8.02 -1.04
N GLU A 120 -10.15 -8.76 -0.85
CA GLU A 120 -11.00 -9.22 -1.95
C GLU A 120 -11.60 -8.07 -2.76
N THR A 121 -11.94 -6.97 -2.09
CA THR A 121 -12.56 -5.79 -2.72
C THR A 121 -11.52 -4.79 -3.19
N ASP A 122 -10.49 -4.54 -2.38
CA ASP A 122 -9.68 -3.33 -2.50
C ASP A 122 -8.34 -3.58 -3.19
N TYR A 123 -7.73 -4.74 -2.93
CA TYR A 123 -6.35 -5.03 -3.38
C TYR A 123 -6.25 -6.17 -4.39
N ARG A 124 -7.23 -7.08 -4.41
CA ARG A 124 -7.31 -8.18 -5.37
C ARG A 124 -7.26 -7.69 -6.83
N PRO A 125 -7.92 -6.58 -7.24
CA PRO A 125 -7.79 -6.08 -8.61
C PRO A 125 -6.36 -5.78 -9.03
N LEU A 126 -5.55 -5.19 -8.13
CA LEU A 126 -4.13 -4.90 -8.37
C LEU A 126 -3.31 -6.19 -8.52
N VAL A 127 -3.52 -7.16 -7.62
CA VAL A 127 -2.78 -8.44 -7.64
C VAL A 127 -3.15 -9.29 -8.86
N GLU A 128 -4.44 -9.39 -9.21
CA GLU A 128 -4.87 -10.14 -10.40
C GLU A 128 -4.41 -9.47 -11.70
N TYR A 129 -4.36 -8.14 -11.74
CA TYR A 129 -3.80 -7.43 -12.87
C TYR A 129 -2.30 -7.77 -13.02
N ALA A 130 -1.53 -7.65 -11.94
CA ALA A 130 -0.11 -7.99 -11.92
C ALA A 130 0.14 -9.44 -12.32
N ARG A 131 -0.62 -10.39 -11.77
CA ARG A 131 -0.55 -11.81 -12.12
C ARG A 131 -0.81 -12.06 -13.61
N THR A 132 -1.87 -11.48 -14.16
CA THR A 132 -2.25 -11.65 -15.57
C THR A 132 -1.22 -11.06 -16.52
N HIS A 133 -0.60 -9.93 -16.16
CA HIS A 133 0.37 -9.22 -16.98
C HIS A 133 1.83 -9.57 -16.64
N ARG A 134 2.04 -10.54 -15.73
CA ARG A 134 3.35 -11.02 -15.27
C ARG A 134 4.22 -9.90 -14.66
N LEU A 135 3.58 -8.96 -13.97
CA LEU A 135 4.26 -7.94 -13.18
C LEU A 135 4.70 -8.54 -11.84
N SER A 136 5.86 -8.12 -11.34
CA SER A 136 6.30 -8.51 -10.00
C SER A 136 5.45 -7.81 -8.94
N VAL A 137 5.06 -8.53 -7.88
CA VAL A 137 4.48 -7.95 -6.68
C VAL A 137 5.45 -8.09 -5.52
N ILE A 138 5.81 -6.97 -4.90
CA ILE A 138 6.74 -6.89 -3.78
C ILE A 138 5.91 -6.80 -2.49
N ALA A 139 6.09 -7.78 -1.62
CA ALA A 139 5.60 -7.72 -0.24
C ALA A 139 6.47 -6.72 0.53
N ALA A 140 5.92 -5.52 0.77
CA ALA A 140 6.71 -4.35 1.12
C ALA A 140 6.86 -4.14 2.63
N ASN A 141 6.00 -4.75 3.44
CA ASN A 141 5.92 -4.42 4.85
C ASN A 141 6.93 -5.21 5.68
N ALA A 142 7.40 -4.62 6.78
CA ALA A 142 8.19 -5.36 7.74
C ALA A 142 7.30 -6.38 8.47
N PRO A 143 7.77 -7.61 8.74
CA PRO A 143 6.99 -8.58 9.49
C PRO A 143 6.57 -8.03 10.87
N ALA A 144 5.26 -8.07 11.20
CA ALA A 144 4.72 -7.44 12.40
C ALA A 144 5.38 -7.92 13.70
N ARG A 145 5.83 -9.19 13.74
CA ARG A 145 6.61 -9.74 14.88
C ARG A 145 7.91 -8.97 15.15
N TYR A 146 8.55 -8.42 14.13
CA TYR A 146 9.79 -7.65 14.26
C TYR A 146 9.51 -6.18 14.54
N VAL A 147 8.44 -5.62 13.97
CA VAL A 147 7.93 -4.30 14.36
C VAL A 147 7.63 -4.30 15.86
N SER A 148 6.87 -5.29 16.35
CA SER A 148 6.55 -5.45 17.77
C SER A 148 7.80 -5.60 18.65
N ARG A 149 8.78 -6.38 18.20
CA ARG A 149 10.08 -6.52 18.90
C ARG A 149 10.80 -5.18 19.05
N VAL A 150 10.85 -4.35 18.01
CA VAL A 150 11.47 -3.02 18.06
C VAL A 150 10.70 -2.10 19.00
N SER A 151 9.37 -2.12 18.94
CA SER A 151 8.52 -1.32 19.85
C SER A 151 8.76 -1.69 21.32
N ALA A 152 8.96 -2.97 21.63
CA ALA A 152 9.13 -3.44 23.00
C ALA A 152 10.58 -3.29 23.52
N ASN A 153 11.58 -3.52 22.66
CA ASN A 153 12.98 -3.72 23.10
C ASN A 153 13.99 -2.80 22.40
N GLY A 154 13.53 -1.87 21.57
CA GLY A 154 14.38 -0.99 20.78
C GLY A 154 14.99 -1.65 19.52
N PRO A 155 15.59 -0.86 18.63
CA PRO A 155 16.11 -1.32 17.33
C PRO A 155 17.24 -2.33 17.45
N ASP A 156 18.10 -2.22 18.47
CA ASP A 156 19.24 -3.12 18.69
C ASP A 156 18.82 -4.57 18.94
N SER A 157 17.58 -4.79 19.39
CA SER A 157 17.01 -6.11 19.62
C SER A 157 16.89 -6.97 18.33
N LEU A 158 16.98 -6.34 17.15
CA LEU A 158 17.03 -7.03 15.86
C LEU A 158 18.37 -7.76 15.63
N GLY A 159 19.43 -7.36 16.36
CA GLY A 159 20.75 -8.00 16.30
C GLY A 159 20.71 -9.49 16.66
N ALA A 160 19.77 -9.90 17.52
CA ALA A 160 19.59 -11.28 17.95
C ALA A 160 18.85 -12.17 16.93
N LEU A 161 18.35 -11.61 15.83
CA LEU A 161 17.65 -12.38 14.80
C LEU A 161 18.60 -13.24 13.97
N SER A 162 18.09 -14.37 13.47
CA SER A 162 18.80 -15.25 12.54
C SER A 162 19.09 -14.54 11.21
N THR A 163 20.02 -15.09 10.41
CA THR A 163 20.34 -14.58 9.08
C THR A 163 19.10 -14.55 8.17
N THR A 164 18.29 -15.60 8.18
CA THR A 164 17.04 -15.66 7.41
C THR A 164 16.07 -14.55 7.81
N ALA A 165 15.89 -14.31 9.11
CA ALA A 165 15.03 -13.27 9.61
C ALA A 165 15.52 -11.86 9.20
N LYS A 166 16.83 -11.63 9.25
CA LYS A 166 17.46 -10.38 8.83
C LYS A 166 17.33 -10.12 7.34
N ALA A 167 17.20 -11.16 6.50
CA ALA A 167 16.97 -10.99 5.07
C ALA A 167 15.59 -10.36 4.72
N TRP A 168 14.66 -10.36 5.67
CA TRP A 168 13.35 -9.69 5.53
C TRP A 168 13.36 -8.24 6.03
N LEU A 169 14.49 -7.75 6.51
CA LEU A 169 14.66 -6.42 7.07
C LEU A 169 15.55 -5.56 6.15
N PRO A 170 15.45 -4.22 6.24
CA PRO A 170 16.47 -3.35 5.66
C PRO A 170 17.85 -3.64 6.30
N PRO A 171 18.96 -3.27 5.63
CA PRO A 171 20.29 -3.36 6.21
C PRO A 171 20.35 -2.72 7.60
N LEU A 172 20.91 -3.45 8.57
CA LEU A 172 21.05 -3.00 9.95
C LEU A 172 22.43 -2.38 10.21
N PRO A 173 22.54 -1.35 11.07
CA PRO A 173 21.43 -0.66 11.73
C PRO A 173 20.66 0.21 10.72
N PHE A 174 19.32 0.18 10.79
CA PHE A 174 18.52 1.07 9.95
C PHE A 174 18.59 2.50 10.49
N GLN A 175 18.63 3.48 9.59
CA GLN A 175 18.74 4.88 9.98
C GLN A 175 17.48 5.33 10.71
N ARG A 176 17.66 6.15 11.75
CA ARG A 176 16.53 6.85 12.38
C ARG A 176 15.90 7.80 11.36
N ALA A 177 14.59 7.95 11.43
CA ALA A 177 13.92 9.01 10.69
C ALA A 177 14.54 10.38 10.99
N SER A 178 14.54 11.26 9.98
CA SER A 178 15.02 12.63 10.15
C SER A 178 14.19 13.37 11.20
N ASP A 179 14.80 14.33 11.90
CA ASP A 179 14.09 15.12 12.92
C ASP A 179 12.86 15.83 12.33
N ALA A 180 12.96 16.32 11.09
CA ALA A 180 11.86 16.94 10.38
C ALA A 180 10.69 15.97 10.13
N TYR A 181 10.99 14.74 9.69
CA TYR A 181 9.97 13.72 9.49
C TYR A 181 9.36 13.28 10.83
N ALA A 182 10.18 13.00 11.83
CA ALA A 182 9.74 12.61 13.17
C ALA A 182 8.82 13.68 13.78
N ALA A 183 9.19 14.96 13.67
CA ALA A 183 8.35 16.06 14.13
C ALA A 183 7.02 16.15 13.35
N LYS A 184 7.03 15.95 12.02
CA LYS A 184 5.81 15.90 11.21
C LYS A 184 4.91 14.74 11.63
N PHE A 185 5.47 13.54 11.77
CA PHE A 185 4.76 12.33 12.18
C PHE A 185 4.14 12.49 13.57
N ASN A 186 4.91 12.99 14.54
CA ASN A 186 4.44 13.21 15.90
C ASN A 186 3.32 14.27 15.98
N ARG A 187 3.36 15.32 15.14
CA ARG A 187 2.22 16.26 15.04
C ARG A 187 0.97 15.61 14.47
N PHE A 188 1.14 14.76 13.45
CA PHE A 188 0.02 14.07 12.81
C PHE A 188 -0.62 13.04 13.74
N MET A 189 0.19 12.19 14.39
CA MET A 189 -0.28 11.15 15.31
C MET A 189 -0.69 11.71 16.68
N GLY A 190 0.02 12.71 17.19
CA GLY A 190 -0.23 13.33 18.50
C GLY A 190 -1.45 14.25 18.54
N GLY A 191 -1.98 14.67 17.37
CA GLY A 191 -3.21 15.45 17.27
C GLY A 191 -4.49 14.69 17.66
N GLY A 192 -4.42 13.36 17.86
CA GLY A 192 -5.52 12.50 18.28
C GLY A 192 -5.64 12.25 19.79
N MET A 193 -4.76 12.82 20.62
CA MET A 193 -4.87 12.74 22.08
C MET A 193 -4.62 14.12 22.69
N THR A 194 -5.64 14.99 22.66
CA THR A 194 -5.77 15.98 23.72
C THR A 194 -6.15 15.22 24.99
N SER A 195 -5.13 14.82 25.76
CA SER A 195 -5.34 14.52 27.17
C SER A 195 -5.92 15.79 27.80
N ALA A 196 -7.17 15.69 28.26
CA ALA A 196 -7.73 16.68 29.16
C ALA A 196 -6.76 16.84 30.36
N PRO A 197 -6.55 18.07 30.87
CA PRO A 197 -5.65 18.26 31.99
C PRO A 197 -6.14 17.42 33.16
N ALA A 198 -5.21 16.69 33.79
CA ALA A 198 -5.49 15.89 34.96
C ALA A 198 -6.21 16.75 36.01
N THR A 199 -7.44 16.34 36.35
CA THR A 199 -8.17 16.89 37.49
C THR A 199 -7.29 16.71 38.73
N PRO A 200 -7.02 17.76 39.52
CA PRO A 200 -6.20 17.62 40.71
C PRO A 200 -6.94 16.72 41.71
N GLN A 201 -6.23 15.72 42.20
CA GLN A 201 -6.68 14.78 43.22
C GLN A 201 -7.09 15.55 44.49
N PRO A 202 -8.26 15.30 45.09
CA PRO A 202 -8.64 15.97 46.32
C PRO A 202 -7.74 15.49 47.47
N ALA A 203 -7.31 16.46 48.30
CA ALA A 203 -6.49 16.22 49.48
C ALA A 203 -7.17 15.22 50.46
N PRO A 204 -6.39 14.44 51.24
CA PRO A 204 -6.96 13.50 52.20
C PRO A 204 -7.68 14.26 53.31
N ASN A 205 -8.90 13.81 53.62
CA ASN A 205 -9.74 14.38 54.66
C ASN A 205 -9.15 14.08 56.05
N PRO A 206 -8.80 15.08 56.88
CA PRO A 206 -8.49 14.83 58.28
C PRO A 206 -9.83 14.70 59.01
N HIS A 207 -10.03 13.57 59.70
CA HIS A 207 -11.22 13.16 60.46
C HIS A 207 -12.26 12.33 59.70
N ALA A 208 -12.04 11.00 59.69
CA ALA A 208 -13.01 9.97 60.06
C ALA A 208 -12.25 8.65 60.29
#